data_AF-A8N3S5-F1
#
_entry.id   AF-A8N3S5-F1
#
_cell.length_a   1.000
_cell.length_b   1.000
_cell.length_c   1.000
_cell.angle_alpha   90.00
_cell.angle_beta   90.00
_cell.angle_gamma   90.00
#
_symmetry.space_group_name_H-M   'P 1'
#
loop_
_entity.id
_entity.type
_entity.pdbx_description
1 polymer ?
#
loop_
_entity_poly.entity_id
_entity_poly.type
_entity_poly.pdbx_seq_one_letter_code
_entity_poly.pdbx_strand_id
1 'polypeptide(L)'
;MDTESAATPATTTTDASSEQAPASSDVEVIDLTGLSDSSSDDEGGDGSDQEENGEGGSYDDDDDDDDGSEVEIPLNQETRTQLYTAISTVSEPRLRHVLKRLIDTDQAVEIALTRELITLKRETQAVVPRWHRCVHCEIEYDINTRREEDECTFHPGELEEDEEGFADWDEDCHGPKDTPENRIQYPHEFKWTCCDEDGTAPGCVRGQHKPVDISKKRKREEQH
;
A
#
# COMPACT_ATOMS: atom_id res chain seq x y z
N MET A 1 -69.89 11.78 30.05
CA MET A 1 -69.83 10.35 29.76
C MET A 1 -68.42 10.10 29.27
N ASP A 2 -67.47 10.12 30.20
CA ASP A 2 -66.82 8.95 30.85
C ASP A 2 -65.48 8.71 30.12
N THR A 3 -64.36 9.27 30.57
CA THR A 3 -63.36 8.72 31.52
C THR A 3 -62.84 7.33 31.17
N GLU A 4 -61.54 7.21 30.90
CA GLU A 4 -60.54 6.25 31.44
C GLU A 4 -59.25 6.36 30.58
N SER A 5 -58.07 6.69 31.13
CA SER A 5 -57.15 5.86 31.95
C SER A 5 -56.71 4.58 31.21
N ALA A 6 -55.46 4.10 31.23
CA ALA A 6 -54.17 4.51 31.77
C ALA A 6 -53.14 3.45 31.26
N ALA A 7 -51.88 3.62 31.69
CA ALA A 7 -50.88 2.57 31.91
C ALA A 7 -49.87 2.25 30.78
N THR A 8 -48.66 2.79 30.98
CA THR A 8 -47.42 2.04 30.80
C THR A 8 -47.33 0.89 31.82
N PRO A 9 -46.51 -0.13 31.55
CA PRO A 9 -45.37 -0.32 32.46
C PRO A 9 -44.06 -0.70 31.76
N ALA A 10 -42.97 -0.30 32.41
CA ALA A 10 -41.61 -0.77 32.21
C ALA A 10 -41.38 -2.13 32.90
N THR A 11 -40.40 -2.92 32.45
CA THR A 11 -39.53 -3.81 33.27
C THR A 11 -38.43 -4.39 32.36
N THR A 12 -37.13 -4.08 32.51
CA THR A 12 -36.08 -4.52 33.48
C THR A 12 -35.44 -5.88 33.15
N THR A 13 -34.10 -5.92 33.29
CA THR A 13 -33.23 -7.10 33.61
C THR A 13 -32.73 -7.86 32.37
N THR A 14 -31.44 -8.14 32.09
CA THR A 14 -30.27 -8.57 32.89
C THR A 14 -29.05 -8.52 31.93
N ASP A 15 -27.94 -7.82 32.22
CA ASP A 15 -26.69 -8.27 32.85
C ASP A 15 -26.13 -9.64 32.38
N ALA A 16 -24.95 -9.62 31.74
CA ALA A 16 -23.87 -10.60 31.96
C ALA A 16 -22.58 -10.18 31.24
N SER A 17 -21.61 -9.73 32.02
CA SER A 17 -20.20 -9.63 31.68
C SER A 17 -19.61 -10.96 31.20
N SER A 18 -18.68 -10.89 30.24
CA SER A 18 -17.55 -11.81 30.21
C SER A 18 -16.34 -11.10 29.61
N GLU A 19 -15.47 -10.69 30.53
CA GLU A 19 -14.05 -10.47 30.32
C GLU A 19 -13.42 -11.71 29.68
N GLN A 20 -12.69 -11.53 28.60
CA GLN A 20 -11.56 -12.42 28.32
C GLN A 20 -10.41 -11.59 27.74
N ALA A 21 -9.40 -11.42 28.59
CA ALA A 21 -8.11 -10.84 28.29
C ALA A 21 -7.27 -11.80 27.40
N PRO A 22 -6.23 -11.28 26.73
CA PRO A 22 -5.71 -11.84 25.48
C PRO A 22 -4.79 -13.05 25.68
N ALA A 23 -4.88 -14.00 24.76
CA ALA A 23 -3.92 -15.08 24.63
C ALA A 23 -2.54 -14.51 24.23
N SER A 24 -1.54 -14.79 25.07
CA SER A 24 -0.13 -14.57 24.81
C SER A 24 0.27 -15.31 23.54
N SER A 25 0.70 -14.56 22.51
CA SER A 25 1.43 -15.15 21.39
C SER A 25 2.92 -15.03 21.68
N ASP A 26 3.59 -16.17 21.68
CA ASP A 26 5.03 -16.28 21.80
C ASP A 26 5.72 -15.47 20.69
N VAL A 27 6.49 -14.47 21.09
CA VAL A 27 7.37 -13.73 20.19
C VAL A 27 8.64 -14.56 20.02
N GLU A 28 8.74 -15.31 18.93
CA GLU A 28 10.00 -15.95 18.54
C GLU A 28 10.99 -14.88 18.11
N VAL A 29 11.95 -14.60 18.99
CA VAL A 29 13.06 -13.68 18.76
C VAL A 29 14.04 -14.36 17.81
N ILE A 30 14.12 -13.88 16.57
CA ILE A 30 15.13 -14.33 15.61
C ILE A 30 16.45 -13.64 15.97
N ASP A 31 17.39 -14.41 16.51
CA ASP A 31 18.76 -14.00 16.77
C ASP A 31 19.55 -13.91 15.45
N LEU A 32 19.97 -12.70 15.08
CA LEU A 32 20.76 -12.41 13.88
C LEU A 32 22.21 -12.03 14.20
N THR A 33 22.72 -12.35 15.39
CA THR A 33 24.11 -12.00 15.78
C THR A 33 25.18 -12.97 15.26
N GLY A 34 24.85 -13.83 14.29
CA GLY A 34 25.70 -14.95 13.89
C GLY A 34 26.48 -14.82 12.57
N LEU A 35 26.54 -13.66 11.91
CA LEU A 35 27.29 -13.51 10.65
C LEU A 35 28.34 -12.42 10.73
N SER A 36 29.44 -12.73 11.42
CA SER A 36 30.69 -12.01 11.31
C SER A 36 31.86 -12.98 11.51
N ASP A 37 32.49 -13.40 10.42
CA ASP A 37 33.94 -13.44 10.25
C ASP A 37 34.33 -13.99 8.87
N SER A 38 34.95 -13.15 8.05
CA SER A 38 36.06 -13.61 7.22
C SER A 38 36.96 -12.40 6.96
N SER A 39 37.95 -12.25 7.83
CA SER A 39 39.08 -11.36 7.59
C SER A 39 39.88 -11.88 6.39
N SER A 40 40.43 -10.96 5.61
CA SER A 40 41.54 -11.26 4.72
C SER A 40 42.50 -10.10 4.82
N ASP A 41 43.58 -10.39 5.52
CA ASP A 41 44.77 -9.61 5.73
C ASP A 41 45.51 -9.42 4.40
N ASP A 42 45.96 -8.20 4.11
CA ASP A 42 47.02 -7.97 3.12
C ASP A 42 47.98 -6.89 3.66
N GLU A 43 49.23 -7.30 3.85
CA GLU A 43 50.33 -6.48 4.33
C GLU A 43 51.20 -6.01 3.17
N GLY A 44 51.71 -4.76 3.28
CA GLY A 44 53.12 -4.49 2.95
C GLY A 44 53.41 -3.59 1.73
N GLY A 45 54.26 -2.60 1.97
CA GLY A 45 54.98 -1.79 0.97
C GLY A 45 55.10 -0.33 1.42
N ASP A 46 56.06 0.05 2.27
CA ASP A 46 57.49 0.33 1.99
C ASP A 46 57.75 1.39 0.91
N GLY A 47 58.45 2.46 1.30
CA GLY A 47 59.51 2.99 0.47
C GLY A 47 59.40 4.44 -0.01
N SER A 48 60.21 5.29 0.64
CA SER A 48 61.12 6.28 0.06
C SER A 48 60.73 7.77 -0.06
N ASP A 49 61.56 8.55 0.63
CA ASP A 49 61.82 9.98 0.53
C ASP A 49 62.28 10.42 -0.87
N GLN A 50 61.85 11.60 -1.30
CA GLN A 50 62.69 12.56 -2.03
C GLN A 50 62.03 13.95 -2.03
N GLU A 51 62.68 14.89 -1.35
CA GLU A 51 62.59 16.32 -1.64
C GLU A 51 63.15 16.57 -3.04
N GLU A 52 62.59 17.47 -3.85
CA GLU A 52 63.32 18.50 -4.63
C GLU A 52 62.38 19.63 -5.10
N ASN A 53 62.97 20.82 -5.16
CA ASN A 53 62.39 22.14 -5.41
C ASN A 53 61.68 22.31 -6.76
N GLY A 54 60.65 23.15 -6.77
CA GLY A 54 60.08 23.76 -7.97
C GLY A 54 59.40 25.09 -7.65
N GLU A 55 60.15 26.20 -7.79
CA GLU A 55 59.62 27.56 -7.87
C GLU A 55 58.70 27.69 -9.10
N GLY A 56 57.52 28.30 -8.95
CA GLY A 56 56.67 28.59 -10.09
C GLY A 56 55.31 29.18 -9.71
N GLY A 57 55.26 30.52 -9.70
CA GLY A 57 54.11 31.42 -9.68
C GLY A 57 52.70 30.83 -9.54
N SER A 58 52.01 31.26 -8.48
CA SER A 58 50.56 31.18 -8.39
C SER A 58 50.02 32.60 -8.28
N TYR A 59 49.17 32.94 -9.23
CA TYR A 59 48.40 34.17 -9.30
C TYR A 59 47.43 34.19 -8.11
N ASP A 60 47.28 35.36 -7.48
CA ASP A 60 46.20 35.65 -6.54
C ASP A 60 44.87 35.55 -7.30
N ASP A 61 44.26 34.37 -7.28
CA ASP A 61 42.86 34.16 -7.65
C ASP A 61 42.09 34.34 -6.34
N ASP A 62 41.41 35.48 -6.23
CA ASP A 62 40.39 35.72 -5.21
C ASP A 62 39.28 34.68 -5.42
N ASP A 63 39.42 33.51 -4.78
CA ASP A 63 38.33 32.57 -4.59
C ASP A 63 37.24 33.28 -3.78
N ASP A 64 36.26 33.76 -4.53
CA ASP A 64 34.93 34.15 -4.06
C ASP A 64 34.32 32.88 -3.44
N ASP A 65 34.66 32.64 -2.17
CA ASP A 65 33.97 31.70 -1.29
C ASP A 65 32.51 32.15 -1.20
N ASP A 66 31.72 31.78 -2.22
CA ASP A 66 30.28 31.69 -2.16
C ASP A 66 29.98 30.63 -1.11
N ASP A 67 30.00 31.10 0.14
CA ASP A 67 29.53 30.48 1.36
C ASP A 67 28.08 30.09 1.13
N GLY A 68 27.90 28.98 0.42
CA GLY A 68 26.68 28.23 0.28
C GLY A 68 26.35 27.65 1.63
N SER A 69 25.98 28.54 2.56
CA SER A 69 25.54 28.25 3.91
C SER A 69 24.59 27.07 3.82
N GLU A 70 25.11 25.90 4.22
CA GLU A 70 24.36 24.66 4.25
C GLU A 70 23.21 24.92 5.22
N VAL A 71 22.01 25.14 4.69
CA VAL A 71 20.83 25.40 5.51
C VAL A 71 20.53 24.12 6.26
N GLU A 72 21.05 24.00 7.48
CA GLU A 72 20.75 22.90 8.38
C GLU A 72 19.26 22.95 8.72
N ILE A 73 18.48 22.06 8.11
CA ILE A 73 17.05 21.94 8.41
C ILE A 73 16.93 21.25 9.78
N PRO A 74 16.46 21.93 10.84
CA PRO A 74 16.38 21.33 12.16
C PRO A 74 15.35 20.20 12.18
N LEU A 75 15.70 19.06 12.78
CA LEU A 75 14.78 17.95 12.97
C LEU A 75 13.86 18.24 14.16
N ASN A 76 12.69 18.83 13.89
CA ASN A 76 11.73 19.24 14.90
C ASN A 76 10.30 18.85 14.48
N GLN A 77 9.31 19.23 15.28
CA GLN A 77 7.91 18.87 15.02
C GLN A 77 7.34 19.56 13.77
N GLU A 78 7.79 20.78 13.47
CA GLU A 78 7.36 21.53 12.29
C GLU A 78 7.89 20.87 11.01
N THR A 79 9.19 20.55 10.97
CA THR A 79 9.80 19.89 9.81
C THR A 79 9.23 18.49 9.59
N ARG A 80 8.89 17.77 10.67
CA ARG A 80 8.16 16.49 10.57
C ARG A 80 6.76 16.66 9.96
N THR A 81 6.05 17.71 10.34
CA THR A 81 4.70 17.98 9.78
C THR A 81 4.79 18.34 8.31
N GLN A 82 5.77 19.16 7.93
CA GLN A 82 6.04 19.46 6.52
C GLN A 82 6.44 18.21 5.74
N LEU A 83 7.21 17.30 6.34
CA LEU A 83 7.55 16.03 5.72
C LEU A 83 6.31 15.15 5.46
N TYR A 84 5.37 15.08 6.41
CA TYR A 84 4.11 14.37 6.20
C TYR A 84 3.29 14.97 5.06
N THR A 85 3.23 16.30 4.95
CA THR A 85 2.59 16.98 3.82
C THR A 85 3.30 16.70 2.50
N ALA A 86 4.63 16.65 2.50
CA ALA A 86 5.40 16.32 1.31
C ALA A 86 5.12 14.87 0.85
N ILE A 87 5.02 13.92 1.78
CA ILE A 87 4.71 12.52 1.49
C ILE A 87 3.30 12.37 0.90
N SER A 88 2.31 13.14 1.36
CA SER A 88 0.94 13.05 0.83
C SER A 88 0.73 13.72 -0.52
N THR A 89 1.59 14.68 -0.88
CA THR A 89 1.47 15.47 -2.12
C THR A 89 2.42 15.04 -3.22
N VAL A 90 3.51 14.34 -2.88
CA VAL A 90 4.46 13.84 -3.87
C VAL A 90 3.87 12.71 -4.71
N SER A 91 4.28 12.61 -5.97
CA SER A 91 3.84 11.53 -6.85
C SER A 91 4.38 10.16 -6.41
N GLU A 92 3.59 9.11 -6.59
CA GLU A 92 3.99 7.74 -6.25
C GLU A 92 5.33 7.30 -6.87
N PRO A 93 5.63 7.58 -8.17
CA PRO A 93 6.90 7.16 -8.75
C PRO A 93 8.10 7.80 -8.05
N ARG A 94 7.96 9.06 -7.63
CA ARG A 94 9.03 9.78 -6.91
C ARG A 94 9.19 9.24 -5.50
N LEU A 95 8.10 8.93 -4.79
CA LEU A 95 8.16 8.29 -3.48
C LEU A 95 8.85 6.92 -3.55
N ARG A 96 8.48 6.09 -4.55
CA ARG A 96 9.12 4.78 -4.79
C ARG A 96 10.61 4.91 -5.10
N HIS A 97 11.01 5.94 -5.85
CA HIS A 97 12.43 6.19 -6.13
C HIS A 97 13.20 6.58 -4.87
N VAL A 98 12.66 7.49 -4.05
CA VAL A 98 13.27 7.89 -2.78
C VAL A 98 13.42 6.69 -1.84
N LEU A 99 12.40 5.84 -1.71
CA LEU A 99 12.45 4.65 -0.87
C LEU A 99 13.54 3.66 -1.34
N LYS A 100 13.64 3.40 -2.65
CA LYS A 100 14.71 2.56 -3.21
C LYS A 100 16.09 3.09 -2.85
N ARG A 101 16.30 4.39 -3.06
CA ARG A 101 17.57 5.04 -2.70
C ARG A 101 17.87 4.92 -1.20
N LEU A 102 16.87 5.11 -0.34
CA LEU A 102 17.05 4.97 1.11
C LEU A 102 17.39 3.54 1.53
N ILE A 103 16.80 2.52 0.89
CA ILE A 103 17.17 1.12 1.09
C ILE A 103 18.63 0.89 0.74
N ASP A 104 19.12 1.47 -0.36
CA ASP A 104 20.51 1.31 -0.80
C ASP A 104 21.52 2.01 0.12
N THR A 105 21.11 3.06 0.84
CA THR A 105 22.01 3.89 1.66
C THR A 105 21.92 3.63 3.17
N ASP A 106 20.76 3.21 3.69
CA ASP A 106 20.50 3.10 5.12
C ASP A 106 19.93 1.72 5.48
N GLN A 107 20.74 0.93 6.17
CA GLN A 107 20.38 -0.42 6.61
C GLN A 107 19.20 -0.44 7.58
N ALA A 108 19.01 0.60 8.41
CA ALA A 108 17.86 0.66 9.30
C ALA A 108 16.54 0.76 8.51
N VAL A 109 16.56 1.50 7.39
CA VAL A 109 15.41 1.60 6.47
C VAL A 109 15.16 0.26 5.77
N GLU A 110 16.21 -0.42 5.31
CA GLU A 110 16.09 -1.76 4.70
C GLU A 110 15.43 -2.76 5.65
N ILE A 111 15.90 -2.83 6.89
CA ILE A 111 15.34 -3.74 7.91
C ILE A 111 13.89 -3.39 8.22
N ALA A 112 13.57 -2.09 8.38
CA ALA A 112 12.21 -1.65 8.67
C ALA A 112 11.25 -1.99 7.51
N LEU A 113 11.63 -1.68 6.28
CA LEU A 113 10.79 -1.94 5.10
C LEU A 113 10.65 -3.44 4.81
N THR A 114 11.68 -4.24 5.06
CA THR A 114 11.60 -5.70 4.90
C THR A 114 10.54 -6.29 5.84
N ARG A 115 10.45 -5.81 7.08
CA ARG A 115 9.44 -6.25 8.06
C ARG A 115 8.02 -5.82 7.67
N GLU A 116 7.88 -4.66 7.05
CA GLU A 116 6.56 -4.10 6.70
C GLU A 116 6.03 -4.56 5.34
N LEU A 117 6.91 -4.74 4.34
CA LEU A 117 6.50 -4.96 2.94
C LEU A 117 6.75 -6.37 2.43
N ILE A 118 7.58 -7.16 3.10
CA ILE A 118 7.97 -8.51 2.67
C ILE A 118 7.52 -9.52 3.72
N THR A 119 7.16 -10.72 3.26
CA THR A 119 6.84 -11.82 4.14
C THR A 119 7.22 -13.17 3.52
N LEU A 120 7.16 -14.24 4.30
CA LEU A 120 7.43 -15.61 3.83
C LEU A 120 6.11 -16.35 3.61
N LYS A 121 5.91 -16.88 2.41
CA LYS A 121 4.73 -17.69 2.13
C LYS A 121 4.77 -18.99 2.94
N ARG A 122 3.72 -19.28 3.73
CA ARG A 122 3.70 -20.42 4.66
C ARG A 122 3.91 -21.78 4.01
N GLU A 123 3.41 -22.00 2.79
CA GLU A 123 3.50 -23.32 2.14
C GLU A 123 4.87 -23.58 1.50
N THR A 124 5.52 -22.53 0.98
CA THR A 124 6.75 -22.68 0.17
C THR A 124 7.97 -22.02 0.78
N GLN A 125 7.81 -21.29 1.89
CA GLN A 125 8.84 -20.43 2.49
C GLN A 125 9.49 -19.44 1.51
N ALA A 126 8.77 -19.09 0.44
CA ALA A 126 9.28 -18.14 -0.55
C ALA A 126 9.12 -16.71 -0.04
N VAL A 127 10.14 -15.87 -0.26
CA VAL A 127 10.11 -14.43 0.01
C VAL A 127 9.20 -13.76 -1.02
N VAL A 128 8.15 -13.11 -0.56
CA VAL A 128 7.10 -12.50 -1.41
C VAL A 128 6.64 -11.17 -0.81
N PRO A 129 6.02 -10.28 -1.61
CA PRO A 129 5.36 -9.10 -1.08
C PRO A 129 4.27 -9.49 -0.07
N ARG A 130 4.20 -8.76 1.03
CA ARG A 130 3.22 -9.00 2.10
C ARG A 130 1.80 -8.67 1.67
N TRP A 131 1.65 -7.56 0.95
CA TRP A 131 0.36 -6.99 0.56
C TRP A 131 0.04 -7.34 -0.88
N HIS A 132 -1.17 -7.87 -1.10
CA HIS A 132 -1.70 -8.19 -2.42
C HIS A 132 -3.08 -7.56 -2.61
N ARG A 133 -3.41 -7.21 -3.85
CA ARG A 133 -4.76 -6.79 -4.22
C ARG A 133 -5.55 -7.94 -4.80
N CYS A 134 -6.80 -8.11 -4.37
CA CYS A 134 -7.69 -9.14 -4.91
C CYS A 134 -8.16 -8.77 -6.32
N VAL A 135 -8.13 -9.72 -7.26
CA VAL A 135 -8.63 -9.51 -8.64
C VAL A 135 -10.15 -9.39 -8.72
N HIS A 136 -10.86 -9.88 -7.71
CA HIS A 136 -12.32 -9.97 -7.72
C HIS A 136 -13.00 -8.80 -7.00
N CYS A 137 -12.48 -8.39 -5.84
CA CYS A 137 -13.06 -7.32 -5.02
C CYS A 137 -12.14 -6.11 -4.86
N GLU A 138 -10.95 -6.13 -5.46
CA GLU A 138 -9.97 -5.03 -5.47
C GLU A 138 -9.45 -4.54 -4.10
N ILE A 139 -9.81 -5.24 -3.02
CA ILE A 139 -9.33 -4.97 -1.66
C ILE A 139 -7.89 -5.47 -1.51
N GLU A 140 -7.08 -4.68 -0.81
CA GLU A 140 -5.73 -5.05 -0.39
C GLU A 140 -5.77 -5.95 0.86
N TYR A 141 -4.96 -7.00 0.86
CA TYR A 141 -4.90 -7.97 1.95
C TYR A 141 -3.47 -8.47 2.18
N ASP A 142 -3.17 -8.77 3.46
CA ASP A 142 -1.96 -9.48 3.86
C ASP A 142 -2.11 -10.97 3.57
N ILE A 143 -1.19 -11.52 2.79
CA ILE A 143 -1.20 -12.93 2.37
C ILE A 143 -0.95 -13.93 3.50
N ASN A 144 -0.35 -13.49 4.62
CA ASN A 144 -0.03 -14.34 5.75
C ASN A 144 -1.06 -14.27 6.88
N THR A 145 -2.04 -13.38 6.75
CA THR A 145 -3.20 -13.35 7.63
C THR A 145 -4.12 -14.51 7.29
N ARG A 146 -4.48 -15.33 8.28
CA ARG A 146 -5.47 -16.40 8.12
C ARG A 146 -6.84 -15.74 7.95
N ARG A 147 -7.46 -15.96 6.79
CA ARG A 147 -8.77 -15.40 6.41
C ARG A 147 -9.80 -16.51 6.22
N GLU A 148 -11.07 -16.12 6.26
CA GLU A 148 -12.20 -17.01 6.02
C GLU A 148 -12.36 -17.26 4.52
N GLU A 149 -12.89 -18.42 4.14
CA GLU A 149 -12.96 -18.83 2.73
C GLU A 149 -14.03 -18.06 1.93
N ASP A 150 -14.88 -17.30 2.60
CA ASP A 150 -16.04 -16.60 2.09
C ASP A 150 -15.98 -15.07 2.34
N GLU A 151 -14.80 -14.55 2.70
CA GLU A 151 -14.57 -13.12 2.94
C GLU A 151 -14.66 -12.27 1.65
N CYS A 152 -14.25 -12.81 0.50
CA CYS A 152 -14.29 -12.07 -0.76
C CYS A 152 -15.67 -12.16 -1.41
N THR A 153 -16.40 -11.04 -1.46
CA THR A 153 -17.65 -10.89 -2.20
C THR A 153 -17.40 -10.19 -3.54
N PHE A 154 -17.92 -10.77 -4.62
CA PHE A 154 -17.79 -10.19 -5.96
C PHE A 154 -18.89 -10.65 -6.90
N HIS A 155 -19.04 -9.93 -8.01
CA HIS A 155 -19.88 -10.32 -9.13
C HIS A 155 -19.00 -10.95 -10.21
N PRO A 156 -19.21 -12.22 -10.60
CA PRO A 156 -18.46 -12.86 -11.68
C PRO A 156 -18.96 -12.47 -13.07
N GLY A 157 -20.16 -11.88 -13.16
CA GLY A 157 -20.74 -11.39 -14.41
C GLY A 157 -20.22 -10.01 -14.80
N GLU A 158 -20.63 -9.57 -15.97
CA GLU A 158 -20.45 -8.21 -16.45
C GLU A 158 -21.66 -7.35 -16.07
N LEU A 159 -21.42 -6.07 -15.83
CA LEU A 159 -22.48 -5.08 -15.60
C LEU A 159 -22.96 -4.58 -16.97
N GLU A 160 -24.25 -4.69 -17.26
CA GLU A 160 -24.87 -4.36 -18.56
C GLU A 160 -26.01 -3.35 -18.38
N GLU A 161 -26.39 -2.62 -19.44
CA GLU A 161 -27.53 -1.71 -19.35
C GLU A 161 -28.83 -2.46 -19.01
N ASP A 162 -29.63 -1.86 -18.13
CA ASP A 162 -30.99 -2.31 -17.91
C ASP A 162 -31.95 -1.56 -18.84
N GLU A 163 -32.68 -2.31 -19.68
CA GLU A 163 -33.62 -1.74 -20.65
C GLU A 163 -34.75 -0.99 -19.95
N GLU A 164 -35.19 -1.45 -18.77
CA GLU A 164 -36.23 -0.78 -17.98
C GLU A 164 -35.70 0.49 -17.32
N GLY A 165 -34.48 0.45 -16.78
CA GLY A 165 -33.83 1.60 -16.19
C GLY A 165 -33.59 2.76 -17.15
N PHE A 166 -33.15 2.44 -18.36
CA PHE A 166 -32.92 3.44 -19.43
C PHE A 166 -34.11 3.60 -20.39
N ALA A 167 -35.35 3.39 -19.93
CA ALA A 167 -36.55 3.48 -20.76
C ALA A 167 -36.77 4.87 -21.38
N ASP A 168 -36.44 5.94 -20.64
CA ASP A 168 -36.59 7.34 -21.08
C ASP A 168 -35.31 7.91 -21.73
N TRP A 169 -34.28 7.09 -21.94
CA TRP A 169 -32.99 7.56 -22.46
C TRP A 169 -32.98 7.64 -23.99
N ASP A 170 -32.81 8.85 -24.50
CA ASP A 170 -32.62 9.13 -25.93
C ASP A 170 -31.12 9.27 -26.27
N GLU A 171 -30.57 8.29 -26.99
CA GLU A 171 -29.15 8.27 -27.36
C GLU A 171 -28.77 9.38 -28.35
N ASP A 172 -29.71 9.89 -29.16
CA ASP A 172 -29.45 11.00 -30.08
C ASP A 172 -29.26 12.33 -29.31
N CYS A 173 -29.87 12.44 -28.13
CA CYS A 173 -29.77 13.62 -27.27
C CYS A 173 -28.70 13.49 -26.17
N HIS A 174 -28.56 12.30 -25.59
CA HIS A 174 -27.74 12.06 -24.40
C HIS A 174 -26.47 11.23 -24.69
N GLY A 175 -26.32 10.68 -25.89
CA GLY A 175 -25.21 9.80 -26.25
C GLY A 175 -25.43 8.35 -25.80
N PRO A 176 -24.41 7.49 -25.93
CA PRO A 176 -24.54 6.06 -25.64
C PRO A 176 -24.88 5.79 -24.17
N LYS A 177 -25.74 4.79 -23.93
CA LYS A 177 -26.14 4.37 -22.57
C LYS A 177 -24.97 3.80 -21.79
N ASP A 178 -24.24 2.86 -22.40
CA ASP A 178 -23.09 2.21 -21.78
C ASP A 178 -21.81 3.05 -21.90
N THR A 179 -21.56 3.87 -20.88
CA THR A 179 -20.29 4.60 -20.69
C THR A 179 -19.78 4.43 -19.26
N PRO A 180 -18.46 4.50 -19.03
CA PRO A 180 -17.90 4.49 -17.68
C PRO A 180 -18.50 5.58 -16.78
N GLU A 181 -18.77 6.76 -17.34
CA GLU A 181 -19.40 7.88 -16.65
C GLU A 181 -20.83 7.53 -16.21
N ASN A 182 -21.64 6.92 -17.09
CA ASN A 182 -23.01 6.52 -16.77
C ASN A 182 -23.04 5.38 -15.76
N ARG A 183 -22.13 4.40 -15.85
CA ARG A 183 -22.03 3.31 -14.86
C ARG A 183 -21.74 3.80 -13.43
N ILE A 184 -21.05 4.93 -13.29
CA ILE A 184 -20.77 5.57 -12.00
C ILE A 184 -21.94 6.45 -11.53
N GLN A 185 -22.54 7.20 -12.45
CA GLN A 185 -23.62 8.15 -12.12
C GLN A 185 -24.97 7.49 -11.89
N TYR A 186 -25.27 6.45 -12.66
CA TYR A 186 -26.54 5.74 -12.69
C TYR A 186 -26.35 4.24 -12.46
N PRO A 187 -25.64 3.81 -11.39
CA PRO A 187 -25.33 2.39 -11.18
C PRO A 187 -26.58 1.51 -11.05
N HIS A 188 -27.71 2.08 -10.65
CA HIS A 188 -29.00 1.39 -10.55
C HIS A 188 -29.66 1.10 -11.91
N GLU A 189 -29.28 1.82 -12.95
CA GLU A 189 -29.79 1.60 -14.33
C GLU A 189 -28.97 0.54 -15.07
N PHE A 190 -28.02 -0.10 -14.39
CA PHE A 190 -27.25 -1.22 -14.88
C PHE A 190 -27.46 -2.44 -13.99
N LYS A 191 -27.42 -3.63 -14.60
CA LYS A 191 -27.62 -4.91 -13.93
C LYS A 191 -26.45 -5.86 -14.14
N TRP A 192 -26.17 -6.65 -13.12
CA TRP A 192 -25.16 -7.68 -13.19
C TRP A 192 -25.72 -8.94 -13.85
N THR A 193 -25.11 -9.38 -14.95
CA THR A 193 -25.48 -10.61 -15.68
C THR A 193 -25.42 -11.91 -14.85
N CYS A 194 -24.77 -11.89 -13.68
CA CYS A 194 -24.66 -13.06 -12.81
C CYS A 194 -25.83 -13.26 -11.84
N CYS A 195 -26.55 -12.20 -11.47
CA CYS A 195 -27.60 -12.28 -10.45
C CYS A 195 -28.78 -11.33 -10.68
N ASP A 196 -28.76 -10.56 -11.78
CA ASP A 196 -29.77 -9.56 -12.17
C ASP A 196 -29.98 -8.43 -11.13
N GLU A 197 -29.09 -8.33 -10.15
CA GLU A 197 -29.06 -7.22 -9.19
C GLU A 197 -28.38 -5.99 -9.82
N ASP A 198 -28.70 -4.81 -9.29
CA ASP A 198 -28.18 -3.56 -9.83
C ASP A 198 -26.69 -3.28 -9.49
N GLY A 199 -26.10 -2.27 -10.13
CA GLY A 199 -24.69 -1.88 -9.95
C GLY A 199 -24.31 -1.43 -8.52
N THR A 200 -25.27 -1.19 -7.63
CA THR A 200 -25.04 -0.85 -6.22
C THR A 200 -25.05 -2.07 -5.29
N ALA A 201 -25.53 -3.21 -5.78
CA ALA A 201 -25.65 -4.42 -4.98
C ALA A 201 -24.28 -5.02 -4.62
N PRO A 202 -24.10 -5.55 -3.39
CA PRO A 202 -22.89 -6.26 -3.02
C PRO A 202 -22.72 -7.52 -3.88
N GLY A 203 -21.47 -8.00 -4.00
CA GLY A 203 -21.14 -9.19 -4.79
C GLY A 203 -22.01 -10.41 -4.46
N CYS A 204 -22.58 -11.05 -5.47
CA CYS A 204 -23.47 -12.20 -5.31
C CYS A 204 -22.73 -13.53 -5.03
N VAL A 205 -21.42 -13.60 -5.31
CA VAL A 205 -20.58 -14.76 -5.04
C VAL A 205 -19.63 -14.46 -3.89
N ARG A 206 -19.50 -15.43 -2.98
CA ARG A 206 -18.49 -15.44 -1.91
C ARG A 206 -17.39 -16.45 -2.20
N GLY A 207 -16.16 -16.09 -1.89
CA GLY A 207 -15.02 -16.98 -2.06
C GLY A 207 -13.74 -16.42 -1.44
N GLN A 208 -12.62 -17.05 -1.80
CA GLN A 208 -11.29 -16.66 -1.34
C GLN A 208 -10.73 -15.52 -2.20
N HIS A 209 -10.01 -14.60 -1.56
CA HIS A 209 -9.25 -13.58 -2.29
C HIS A 209 -8.20 -14.22 -3.20
N LYS A 210 -8.11 -13.72 -4.44
CA LYS A 210 -7.11 -14.16 -5.42
C LYS A 210 -6.20 -13.01 -5.81
N PRO A 211 -4.88 -13.17 -5.77
CA PRO A 211 -3.96 -12.09 -6.09
C PRO A 211 -3.98 -11.79 -7.59
N VAL A 212 -3.76 -10.52 -7.95
CA VAL A 212 -3.50 -10.14 -9.35
C VAL A 212 -2.14 -10.70 -9.78
N ASP A 213 -2.12 -11.54 -10.82
CA ASP A 213 -0.90 -12.10 -11.43
C ASP A 213 -0.07 -10.98 -12.12
N ILE A 214 0.83 -10.34 -11.38
CA ILE A 214 1.70 -9.27 -11.92
C ILE A 214 2.71 -9.83 -12.94
N SER A 215 2.99 -11.13 -12.91
CA SER A 215 4.07 -11.78 -13.67
C SER A 215 3.74 -12.07 -15.14
N LYS A 216 2.48 -12.01 -15.58
CA LYS A 216 2.09 -12.38 -16.96
C LYS A 216 1.94 -11.20 -17.91
N LYS A 217 1.78 -9.97 -17.40
CA LYS A 217 1.48 -8.79 -18.24
C LYS A 217 2.68 -8.29 -19.05
N ARG A 218 3.92 -8.60 -18.64
CA ARG A 218 5.15 -8.19 -19.34
C ARG A 218 5.42 -8.88 -20.68
N LYS A 219 4.63 -9.88 -21.09
CA LYS A 219 4.86 -10.59 -22.36
C LYS A 219 3.96 -10.16 -23.53
N ARG A 220 3.01 -9.23 -23.32
CA ARG A 220 2.04 -8.83 -24.36
C ARG A 220 2.36 -7.49 -25.05
N GLU A 221 3.27 -6.68 -24.52
CA GLU A 221 3.57 -5.35 -25.07
C GLU A 221 4.74 -5.32 -26.08
N GLU A 222 5.33 -6.46 -26.43
CA GLU A 222 6.36 -6.55 -27.52
C GLU A 222 5.79 -7.05 -28.87
N GLN A 223 4.45 -7.12 -29.01
CA GLN A 223 3.81 -7.49 -30.27
C GLN A 223 2.59 -6.60 -30.57
N HIS A 224 2.82 -5.32 -30.83
CA HIS A 224 2.00 -4.51 -31.73
C HIS A 224 2.81 -3.34 -32.30
#